data_AF-A0A845MUX8-F1
#
_entry.id   AF-A0A845MUX8-F1
#
_cell.length_a   1.000
_cell.length_b   1.000
_cell.length_c   1.000
_cell.angle_alpha   90.00
_cell.angle_beta   90.00
_cell.angle_gamma   90.00
#
_symmetry.space_group_name_H-M   'P 1'
#
loop_
_entity.id
_entity.type
_entity.pdbx_description
1 polymer ?
#
loop_
_entity_poly.entity_id
_entity_poly.type
_entity_poly.pdbx_seq_one_letter_code
_entity_poly.pdbx_strand_id
1 'polypeptide(L)' 'MYVCICKGITDNQIREAVENGCDSLRDLRRELGVGSQCGKCARHARQELREARSANQATSFSHSSSEPVMFWPQTA' A
#
# COMPACT_ATOMS: atom_id res chain seq x y z
N MET A 1 -7.50 -11.35 -0.30
CA MET A 1 -7.12 -12.67 0.28
C MET A 1 -6.99 -12.58 1.81
N TYR A 2 -7.29 -13.65 2.56
CA TYR A 2 -6.98 -13.69 3.99
C TYR A 2 -5.47 -13.87 4.22
N VAL A 3 -4.88 -12.93 4.94
CA VAL A 3 -3.47 -12.94 5.32
C VAL A 3 -3.28 -13.55 6.71
N CYS A 4 -4.19 -13.29 7.65
CA CYS A 4 -4.15 -13.88 8.99
C CYS A 4 -5.45 -14.60 9.34
N ILE A 5 -5.41 -15.93 9.29
CA ILE A 5 -6.58 -16.78 9.59
C ILE A 5 -7.00 -16.64 11.07
N CYS A 6 -6.02 -16.61 11.98
CA CYS A 6 -6.25 -16.48 13.43
C CYS A 6 -7.11 -15.27 13.84
N LYS A 7 -6.99 -14.17 13.09
CA LYS A 7 -7.64 -12.89 13.40
C LYS A 7 -8.60 -12.43 12.30
N GLY A 8 -8.78 -13.24 11.24
CA GLY A 8 -9.61 -12.88 10.10
C GLY A 8 -9.15 -11.63 9.35
N ILE A 9 -7.83 -11.40 9.25
CA ILE A 9 -7.29 -10.20 8.60
C ILE A 9 -7.03 -10.45 7.12
N THR A 10 -7.52 -9.55 6.26
CA THR A 10 -7.33 -9.58 4.81
C THR A 10 -6.19 -8.68 4.35
N ASP A 11 -5.73 -8.88 3.12
CA ASP A 11 -4.79 -8.01 2.42
C ASP A 11 -5.30 -6.57 2.29
N ASN A 12 -6.59 -6.37 1.97
CA ASN A 12 -7.17 -5.04 1.90
C ASN A 12 -7.08 -4.28 3.22
N GLN A 13 -7.37 -4.95 4.34
CA GLN A 13 -7.22 -4.33 5.66
C GLN A 13 -5.78 -3.93 5.96
N ILE A 14 -4.81 -4.72 5.48
CA ILE A 14 -3.38 -4.36 5.61
C ILE A 14 -3.05 -3.14 4.74
N ARG A 15 -3.56 -3.07 3.49
CA ARG A 15 -3.36 -1.91 2.61
C ARG A 15 -3.97 -0.64 3.20
N GLU A 16 -5.21 -0.69 3.67
CA GLU A 16 -5.89 0.41 4.35
C GLU A 16 -5.10 0.87 5.59
N ALA A 17 -4.59 -0.06 6.40
CA ALA A 17 -3.77 0.29 7.56
C ALA A 17 -2.45 0.99 7.15
N VAL A 18 -1.84 0.59 6.03
CA VAL A 18 -0.65 1.26 5.49
C VAL A 18 -0.97 2.66 4.97
N GLU A 19 -2.11 2.85 4.30
CA GLU A 19 -2.60 4.17 3.88
C GLU A 19 -2.88 5.07 5.08
N ASN A 20 -3.36 4.51 6.18
CA ASN A 20 -3.54 5.19 7.46
C ASN A 20 -2.22 5.42 8.24
N GLY A 21 -1.06 5.08 7.68
CA GLY A 21 0.25 5.38 8.23
C GLY A 21 0.96 4.24 8.95
N CYS A 22 0.45 3.00 8.89
CA CYS A 22 1.21 1.85 9.41
C CYS A 22 2.44 1.57 8.54
N ASP A 23 3.64 1.64 9.12
CA ASP A 23 4.88 1.52 8.38
C ASP A 23 5.67 0.24 8.69
N SER A 24 5.29 -0.49 9.73
CA SER A 24 5.95 -1.71 10.17
C SER A 24 4.97 -2.83 10.55
N LEU A 25 5.46 -4.08 10.62
CA LEU A 25 4.66 -5.20 11.13
C LEU A 25 4.24 -4.98 12.59
N ARG A 26 5.02 -4.21 13.36
CA ARG A 26 4.67 -3.87 14.75
C ARG A 26 3.43 -2.98 14.79
N ASP A 27 3.30 -2.04 13.85
CA ASP A 27 2.13 -1.18 13.73
C ASP A 27 0.92 -1.96 13.27
N LEU A 28 1.06 -2.78 12.22
CA LEU A 28 -0.03 -3.67 11.79
C LEU A 28 -0.48 -4.60 12.91
N ARG A 29 0.43 -5.09 13.76
CA ARG A 29 0.08 -5.92 14.90
C ARG A 29 -0.69 -5.13 15.96
N ARG A 30 -0.31 -3.88 16.22
CA ARG A 30 -1.00 -2.99 17.16
C ARG A 30 -2.40 -2.64 16.66
N GLU A 31 -2.51 -2.32 15.37
CA GLU A 31 -3.74 -1.83 14.76
C GLU A 31 -4.74 -2.96 14.44
N LEU A 32 -4.26 -4.02 13.77
CA LEU A 32 -5.12 -5.09 13.24
C LEU A 32 -5.00 -6.40 14.04
N GLY A 33 -4.06 -6.49 14.99
CA GLY A 33 -3.77 -7.74 15.67
C GLY A 33 -3.03 -8.77 14.79
N VAL A 34 -2.52 -8.40 13.62
CA VAL A 34 -1.89 -9.35 12.69
C VAL A 34 -0.70 -10.06 13.34
N GLY A 35 -0.67 -11.38 13.24
CA GLY A 35 0.42 -12.20 13.77
C GLY A 35 0.54 -12.18 15.30
N SER A 36 -0.46 -11.72 16.05
CA SER A 36 -0.47 -11.71 17.52
C SER A 36 -0.76 -13.07 18.16
N GLN A 37 -1.28 -14.04 17.41
CA GLN A 37 -1.58 -15.39 17.89
C GLN A 37 -0.47 -16.39 17.49
N CYS A 38 -0.61 -17.10 16.36
CA CYS A 38 0.33 -18.15 15.97
C CYS A 38 1.57 -17.64 15.22
N GLY A 39 1.58 -16.37 14.80
CA GLY A 39 2.70 -15.74 14.09
C GLY A 39 2.95 -16.21 12.65
N LYS A 40 2.28 -17.26 12.16
CA LYS A 40 2.55 -17.87 10.83
C LYS A 40 2.38 -16.91 9.65
N CYS A 41 1.47 -15.94 9.77
CA CYS A 41 1.23 -14.93 8.74
C CYS A 41 2.31 -13.84 8.67
N ALA A 42 3.24 -13.75 9.63
CA ALA A 42 4.14 -12.60 9.77
C ALA A 42 4.99 -12.33 8.53
N ARG A 43 5.45 -13.37 7.83
CA ARG A 43 6.21 -13.21 6.58
C ARG A 43 5.35 -12.65 5.46
N HIS A 44 4.14 -13.17 5.29
CA HIS A 44 3.20 -12.74 4.26
C HIS A 44 2.67 -11.33 4.53
N ALA A 45 2.31 -11.01 5.77
CA ALA A 45 1.89 -9.66 6.17
C ALA A 45 2.98 -8.59 5.93
N ARG A 46 4.27 -8.92 6.14
CA ARG A 46 5.37 -8.02 5.77
C ARG A 46 5.51 -7.82 4.26
N GLN A 47 5.21 -8.85 3.47
CA GLN A 47 5.23 -8.74 2.02
C GLN A 47 4.11 -7.80 1.55
N GLU A 48 2.87 -8.02 1.99
CA GLU A 48 1.74 -7.14 1.68
C GLU A 48 2.00 -5.69 2.09
N LEU A 49 2.59 -5.46 3.27
CA LEU A 49 3.00 -4.12 3.72
C LEU A 49 3.98 -3.46 2.74
N ARG A 50 4.99 -4.19 2.28
CA ARG A 50 5.99 -3.64 1.33
C ARG A 50 5.36 -3.36 -0.02
N GLU A 51 4.52 -4.26 -0.52
CA GLU A 51 3.82 -4.08 -1.79
C GLU A 51 2.88 -2.87 -1.75
N ALA A 52 2.11 -2.70 -0.66
CA ALA A 52 1.25 -1.55 -0.44
C ALA A 52 2.06 -0.22 -0.44
N ARG A 53 3.21 -0.19 0.25
CA ARG A 53 4.08 0.99 0.28
C ARG A 53 4.70 1.30 -1.09
N SER A 54 5.09 0.29 -1.86
CA SER A 54 5.61 0.48 -3.21
C SER A 54 4.55 1.02 -4.16
N ALA A 55 3.30 0.56 -4.03
CA ALA A 55 2.18 1.08 -4.81
C ALA A 55 1.93 2.57 -4.53
N ASN A 56 1.93 3.01 -3.26
CA ASN A 56 1.74 4.43 -2.90
C ASN A 56 2.84 5.36 -3.45
N GLN A 57 4.07 4.87 -3.59
CA GLN A 57 5.17 5.67 -4.14
C GLN A 57 5.04 5.87 -5.66
N ALA A 58 4.45 4.93 -6.39
CA ALA A 58 4.24 5.05 -7.82
C ALA A 58 3.21 6.14 -8.18
N THR A 59 2.21 6.35 -7.33
CA THR A 59 1.18 7.40 -7.50
C THR A 59 1.71 8.82 -7.27
N SER A 60 2.91 8.95 -6.69
CA SER A 60 3.52 10.25 -6.33
C SER A 60 4.26 10.91 -7.49
N PHE A 61 4.41 10.23 -8.63
CA PHE A 61 5.10 10.76 -9.82
C PHE A 61 4.08 10.97 -10.94
N SER A 62 3.46 12.17 -10.98
CA SER A 62 2.92 12.87 -12.18
C SER A 62 1.67 13.71 -11.86
N HIS A 63 1.80 14.71 -11.00
CA HIS A 63 1.05 15.98 -11.20
C HIS A 63 1.79 17.11 -10.49
N SER A 64 2.76 17.69 -11.19
CA SER A 64 3.24 19.04 -10.89
C SER A 64 3.29 19.80 -12.20
N SER A 65 2.20 20.54 -12.48
CA SER A 65 2.12 21.78 -13.28
C SER A 65 2.52 21.70 -14.77
N SER A 66 1.90 22.32 -15.77
CA SER A 66 0.84 23.32 -15.91
C SER A 66 0.62 23.51 -17.43
N GLU A 67 -0.65 23.53 -17.88
CA GLU A 67 -1.16 24.10 -19.14
C GLU A 67 -0.85 23.45 -20.52
N PRO A 68 -1.74 23.69 -21.53
CA PRO A 68 -1.90 22.86 -22.70
C PRO A 68 -0.96 23.30 -23.83
N VAL A 69 -0.21 22.35 -24.40
CA VAL A 69 0.63 22.64 -25.56
C VAL A 69 -0.24 22.75 -26.81
N MET A 70 -0.82 23.93 -27.02
CA MET A 70 -1.16 24.40 -28.36
C MET A 70 0.15 24.66 -29.10
N PHE A 71 0.50 23.79 -30.04
CA PHE A 71 1.54 24.03 -31.03
C PHE A 71 1.01 23.71 -32.43
N TRP A 72 0.32 24.69 -33.03
CA TRP A 72 0.37 24.92 -34.48
C TRP A 72 1.79 25.38 -34.88
N PRO A 73 2.21 25.43 -36.16
CA PRO A 73 1.75 24.78 -37.39
C PRO A 73 2.89 24.02 -38.12
N GLN A 74 2.63 23.17 -39.12
CA GLN A 74 3.66 22.89 -40.13
C GLN A 74 3.06 22.70 -41.54
N THR A 75 3.40 23.67 -42.36
CA THR A 75 3.24 23.81 -43.81
C THR A 75 3.86 22.67 -44.62
N ALA A 76 3.13 22.17 -45.62
CA ALA A 76 3.55 22.10 -47.03
C ALA A 76 2.30 22.09 -47.92
#